data_AF-A0AAU5BC53-F1
#
_entry.id   AF-A0AAU5BC53-F1
#
_cell.length_a   1.000
_cell.length_b   1.000
_cell.length_c   1.000
_cell.angle_alpha   90.00
_cell.angle_beta   90.00
_cell.angle_gamma   90.00
#
_symmetry.space_group_name_H-M   'P 1'
#
loop_
_entity.id
_entity.type
_entity.pdbx_description
1 polymer ?
#
loop_
_entity_poly.entity_id
_entity_poly.type
_entity_poly.pdbx_seq_one_letter_code
_entity_poly.pdbx_strand_id
1 'polypeptide(L)'
;MTTPAAPVIIFDDEFHMYVLRDQAYAEAWWEMPDEYSCGFDATARPLRMTGEPHRVRLEPTGEEPDEARLRGLVADHYRRYLPGRQPPSAPGLPDFVAQLPREGK
;
A
#
# COMPACT_ATOMS: atom_id res chain seq x y z
N MET A 1 -5.50 3.81 -19.12
CA MET A 1 -5.42 3.34 -17.72
C MET A 1 -4.11 3.82 -17.17
N THR A 2 -4.13 4.49 -16.02
CA THR A 2 -2.95 5.17 -15.46
C THR A 2 -2.18 4.18 -14.59
N THR A 3 -0.89 4.00 -14.85
CA THR A 3 -0.04 3.13 -14.02
C THR A 3 0.04 3.70 -12.59
N PRO A 4 -0.09 2.87 -11.54
CA PRO A 4 0.19 3.25 -10.16
C PRO A 4 1.60 3.82 -10.00
N ALA A 5 1.74 4.92 -9.26
CA ALA A 5 3.04 5.46 -8.90
C ALA A 5 3.76 4.56 -7.87
N ALA A 6 5.03 4.24 -8.10
CA ALA A 6 5.82 3.42 -7.18
C ALA A 6 6.34 4.22 -5.96
N PRO A 7 6.46 3.61 -4.76
CA PRO A 7 6.08 2.24 -4.42
C PRO A 7 4.55 2.06 -4.28
N VAL A 8 4.12 0.80 -4.27
CA VAL A 8 2.74 0.43 -3.93
C VAL A 8 2.66 0.05 -2.45
N ILE A 9 1.68 0.58 -1.73
CA ILE A 9 1.39 0.24 -0.34
C ILE A 9 0.12 -0.61 -0.32
N ILE A 10 0.20 -1.84 0.21
CA ILE A 10 -0.94 -2.76 0.32
C ILE A 10 -1.20 -3.08 1.78
N PHE A 11 -2.47 -3.22 2.13
CA PHE A 11 -2.94 -3.73 3.41
C PHE A 11 -3.73 -5.01 3.18
N ASP A 12 -3.36 -6.09 3.87
CA ASP A 12 -4.16 -7.32 3.86
C ASP A 12 -5.45 -7.19 4.70
N ASP A 13 -6.22 -8.27 4.76
CA ASP A 13 -7.47 -8.40 5.51
C ASP A 13 -7.30 -8.24 7.03
N GLU A 14 -6.10 -8.49 7.56
CA GLU A 14 -5.73 -8.20 8.94
C GLU A 14 -5.24 -6.76 9.17
N PHE A 15 -5.04 -5.99 8.09
CA PHE A 15 -4.41 -4.66 8.06
C PHE A 15 -2.90 -4.68 8.34
N HIS A 16 -2.21 -5.78 8.07
CA HIS A 16 -0.77 -5.77 7.93
C HIS A 16 -0.36 -5.04 6.66
N MET A 17 0.67 -4.20 6.75
CA MET A 17 1.10 -3.32 5.67
C MET A 17 2.31 -3.91 4.94
N TYR A 18 2.28 -3.84 3.61
CA TYR A 18 3.39 -4.19 2.74
C TYR A 18 3.70 -3.02 1.81
N VAL A 19 4.96 -2.60 1.75
CA VAL A 19 5.41 -1.57 0.80
C VAL A 19 6.27 -2.23 -0.25
N LEU A 20 5.70 -2.36 -1.44
CA LEU A 20 6.21 -3.12 -2.56
C LEU A 20 6.78 -2.17 -3.61
N ARG A 21 7.92 -2.53 -4.21
CA ARG A 21 8.73 -1.61 -5.02
C ARG A 21 8.00 -1.02 -6.24
N ASP A 22 7.11 -1.78 -6.87
CA ASP A 22 6.35 -1.38 -8.06
C ASP A 22 5.12 -2.28 -8.25
N GLN A 23 4.24 -1.90 -9.18
CA GLN A 23 3.01 -2.65 -9.50
C GLN A 23 3.29 -4.09 -9.93
N ALA A 24 4.25 -4.31 -10.83
CA ALA A 24 4.52 -5.64 -11.39
C ALA A 24 5.06 -6.60 -10.33
N TYR A 25 5.90 -6.11 -9.44
CA TYR A 25 6.37 -6.87 -8.29
C TYR A 25 5.22 -7.18 -7.33
N ALA A 26 4.35 -6.22 -7.06
CA ALA A 26 3.19 -6.43 -6.19
C ALA A 26 2.23 -7.49 -6.76
N GLU A 27 1.93 -7.43 -8.05
CA GLU A 27 1.08 -8.41 -8.74
C GLU A 27 1.70 -9.82 -8.80
N ALA A 28 3.03 -9.91 -8.88
CA ALA A 28 3.74 -11.18 -8.86
C ALA A 28 3.93 -11.77 -7.45
N TRP A 29 4.01 -10.91 -6.43
CA TRP A 29 4.19 -11.30 -5.03
C TRP A 29 2.88 -11.71 -4.38
N TRP A 30 1.77 -11.06 -4.74
CA TRP A 30 0.48 -11.28 -4.10
C TRP A 30 -0.24 -12.52 -4.67
N GLU A 31 -0.59 -13.46 -3.79
CA GLU A 31 -1.16 -14.74 -4.19
C GLU A 31 -2.69 -14.71 -4.21
N MET A 32 -3.35 -14.20 -3.18
CA MET A 32 -4.79 -14.36 -2.98
C MET A 32 -5.52 -13.01 -2.99
N PRO A 33 -6.31 -12.67 -4.02
CA PRO A 33 -6.99 -11.36 -4.09
C PRO A 33 -7.99 -11.08 -2.96
N ASP A 34 -8.47 -12.11 -2.25
CA ASP A 34 -9.36 -12.00 -1.10
C ASP A 34 -8.64 -11.64 0.20
N GLU A 35 -7.34 -11.90 0.29
CA GLU A 35 -6.49 -11.40 1.38
C GLU A 35 -6.24 -9.88 1.25
N TYR A 36 -6.57 -9.27 0.11
CA TYR A 36 -6.43 -7.82 -0.10
C TYR A 36 -7.61 -7.06 0.53
N SER A 37 -7.33 -6.16 1.47
CA SER A 37 -8.32 -5.21 1.98
C SER A 37 -8.32 -3.90 1.20
N CYS A 38 -7.16 -3.25 1.10
CA CYS A 38 -6.99 -2.00 0.35
C CYS A 38 -5.52 -1.70 0.02
N GLY A 39 -5.30 -0.70 -0.82
CA GLY A 39 -3.97 -0.34 -1.28
C GLY A 39 -3.94 1.05 -1.88
N PHE A 40 -2.74 1.61 -1.96
CA PHE A 40 -2.46 2.96 -2.41
C PHE A 40 -1.18 2.98 -3.22
N ASP A 41 -1.11 3.89 -4.19
CA ASP A 41 0.16 4.22 -4.85
C ASP A 41 0.93 5.29 -4.06
N ALA A 42 2.14 5.65 -4.50
CA ALA A 42 2.99 6.64 -3.84
C ALA A 42 2.39 8.05 -3.76
N THR A 43 1.35 8.33 -4.55
CA THR A 43 0.60 9.59 -4.53
C THR A 43 -0.67 9.47 -3.69
N ALA A 44 -0.80 8.43 -2.88
CA ALA A 44 -1.98 8.11 -2.07
C ALA A 44 -3.26 7.90 -2.91
N ARG A 45 -3.14 7.59 -4.21
CA ARG A 45 -4.31 7.23 -5.01
C ARG A 45 -4.75 5.81 -4.63
N PRO A 46 -6.02 5.58 -4.28
CA PRO A 46 -6.48 4.25 -3.92
C PRO A 46 -6.39 3.28 -5.10
N LEU A 47 -6.02 2.05 -4.77
CA LEU A 47 -5.91 0.94 -5.70
C LEU A 47 -7.04 -0.06 -5.45
N ARG A 48 -7.35 -0.84 -6.47
CA ARG A 48 -8.17 -2.04 -6.37
C ARG A 48 -7.39 -3.21 -6.91
N MET A 49 -7.48 -4.34 -6.19
CA MET A 49 -7.01 -5.62 -6.68
C MET A 49 -8.15 -6.38 -7.34
N THR A 50 -7.90 -6.97 -8.49
CA THR A 50 -8.82 -7.87 -9.20
C THR A 50 -8.04 -9.05 -9.79
N GLY A 51 -8.73 -10.10 -10.23
CA GLY A 51 -8.10 -11.24 -10.88
C GLY A 51 -8.36 -12.57 -10.16
N GLU A 52 -7.57 -13.57 -10.49
CA GLU A 52 -7.61 -14.91 -9.92
C GLU A 52 -6.40 -15.11 -8.98
N PRO A 53 -6.43 -16.12 -8.10
CA PRO A 53 -5.26 -16.53 -7.33
C PRO A 53 -4.00 -16.67 -8.21
N HIS A 54 -2.89 -16.11 -7.75
CA HIS A 54 -1.59 -15.99 -8.42
C HIS A 54 -1.60 -15.20 -9.74
N ARG A 55 -2.70 -14.52 -10.07
CA ARG A 55 -2.89 -13.72 -11.28
C ARG A 55 -3.68 -12.46 -10.98
N VAL A 56 -3.21 -11.71 -9.99
CA VAL A 56 -3.86 -10.47 -9.57
C VAL A 56 -3.43 -9.29 -10.45
N ARG A 57 -4.25 -8.25 -10.47
CA ARG A 57 -3.99 -6.96 -11.11
C ARG A 57 -4.35 -5.84 -10.17
N LEU A 58 -3.50 -4.81 -10.14
CA LEU A 58 -3.66 -3.60 -9.33
C LEU A 58 -3.94 -2.40 -10.23
N GLU A 59 -5.06 -1.73 -9.98
CA GLU A 59 -5.50 -0.62 -10.81
C GLU A 59 -5.99 0.54 -9.93
N PRO A 60 -5.66 1.81 -10.24
CA PRO A 60 -6.21 2.95 -9.51
C PRO A 60 -7.73 3.03 -9.64
N THR A 61 -8.44 3.32 -8.55
CA THR A 61 -9.91 3.37 -8.55
C THR A 61 -10.51 4.69 -8.97
N GLY A 62 -9.71 5.75 -9.08
CA GLY A 62 -10.15 7.11 -9.39
C GLY A 62 -9.11 8.15 -8.95
N GLU A 63 -9.15 9.35 -9.55
CA GLU A 63 -8.03 10.29 -9.58
C GLU A 63 -7.77 11.12 -8.31
N GLU A 64 -8.49 10.89 -7.22
CA GLU A 64 -8.27 11.65 -5.98
C GLU A 64 -7.39 10.89 -4.97
N PRO A 65 -6.24 11.47 -4.59
CA PRO A 65 -5.46 11.01 -3.44
C PRO A 65 -6.26 11.01 -2.14
N ASP A 66 -6.12 9.96 -1.34
CA ASP A 66 -6.66 9.86 0.02
C ASP A 66 -5.53 9.70 1.04
N GLU A 67 -4.74 10.77 1.19
CA GLU A 67 -3.60 10.81 2.10
C GLU A 67 -4.00 10.59 3.56
N ALA A 68 -5.16 11.12 3.97
CA ALA A 68 -5.64 11.00 5.35
C ALA A 68 -5.91 9.53 5.71
N ARG A 69 -6.58 8.79 4.81
CA ARG A 69 -6.82 7.36 5.01
C ARG A 69 -5.53 6.55 5.00
N LEU A 70 -4.62 6.82 4.06
CA LEU A 70 -3.32 6.14 4.02
C LEU A 70 -2.57 6.32 5.35
N ARG A 71 -2.43 7.55 5.83
CA ARG A 71 -1.76 7.84 7.11
C ARG A 71 -2.42 7.16 8.30
N GLY A 72 -3.76 7.13 8.33
CA GLY A 72 -4.53 6.43 9.37
C GLY A 72 -4.25 4.93 9.40
N LEU A 73 -4.25 4.27 8.23
CA LEU A 73 -3.96 2.85 8.12
C LEU A 73 -2.52 2.50 8.48
N VAL A 74 -1.56 3.33 8.08
CA VAL A 74 -0.16 3.18 8.51
C VAL A 74 -0.04 3.28 10.03
N ALA A 75 -0.68 4.29 10.65
CA ALA A 75 -0.66 4.42 12.10
C ALA A 75 -1.28 3.21 12.82
N ASP A 76 -2.36 2.65 12.26
CA ASP A 76 -2.99 1.45 12.78
C ASP A 76 -2.11 0.21 12.66
N HIS A 77 -1.44 0.02 11.52
CA HIS A 77 -0.46 -1.05 11.35
C HIS A 77 0.66 -0.96 12.39
N TYR A 78 1.28 0.23 12.56
CA TYR A 78 2.36 0.42 13.53
C TYR A 78 1.90 0.13 14.96
N ARG A 79 0.70 0.58 15.32
CA ARG A 79 0.12 0.33 16.64
C ARG A 79 -0.10 -1.16 16.92
N ARG A 80 -0.55 -1.93 15.92
CA ARG A 80 -0.87 -3.36 16.07
C ARG A 80 0.36 -4.26 16.02
N TYR A 81 1.25 -4.02 15.05
CA TYR A 81 2.30 -4.98 14.67
C TYR A 81 3.71 -4.54 15.05
N LEU A 82 3.93 -3.25 15.35
CA LEU A 82 5.27 -2.71 15.63
C LEU A 82 5.31 -1.98 16.99
N PRO A 83 5.07 -2.69 18.12
CA PRO A 83 5.03 -2.06 19.44
C PRO A 83 6.33 -1.31 19.74
N GLY A 84 6.20 -0.06 20.18
CA GLY A 84 7.32 0.82 20.50
C GLY A 84 7.93 1.55 19.31
N ARG A 85 7.47 1.29 18.07
CA ARG A 85 7.82 2.11 16.90
C ARG A 85 6.72 3.12 16.61
N GLN A 86 7.10 4.29 16.09
CA GLN A 86 6.15 5.31 15.63
C GLN A 86 6.09 5.33 14.11
N PRO A 87 4.89 5.53 13.53
CA PRO A 87 4.77 5.75 12.09
C PRO A 87 5.51 7.04 11.68
N PRO A 88 5.94 7.17 10.42
CA PRO A 88 6.58 8.39 9.94
C PRO A 88 5.69 9.63 10.14
N SER A 89 6.29 10.73 10.60
CA SER A 89 5.60 11.98 10.90
C SER A 89 5.83 13.08 9.85
N ALA A 90 6.42 12.75 8.70
CA ALA A 90 6.76 13.71 7.66
C ALA A 90 5.50 14.44 7.14
N PRO A 91 5.53 15.78 7.02
CA PRO A 91 4.37 16.57 6.60
C PRO A 91 4.05 16.39 5.11
N GLY A 92 5.06 16.18 4.27
CA GLY A 92 4.87 15.90 2.85
C GLY A 92 4.62 14.42 2.58
N LEU A 93 3.65 14.10 1.73
CA LEU A 93 3.35 12.73 1.32
C LEU A 93 4.56 12.01 0.69
N PRO A 94 5.36 12.61 -0.22
CA PRO A 94 6.52 11.92 -0.78
C PRO A 94 7.55 11.51 0.29
N ASP A 95 7.83 12.41 1.24
CA ASP A 95 8.76 12.15 2.34
C ASP A 95 8.20 11.11 3.32
N PHE A 96 6.88 11.12 3.54
CA PHE A 96 6.20 10.12 4.35
C PHE A 96 6.33 8.73 3.73
N VAL A 97 6.00 8.58 2.44
CA VAL A 97 6.10 7.31 1.72
C VAL A 97 7.55 6.81 1.64
N ALA A 98 8.52 7.71 1.46
CA ALA A 98 9.95 7.36 1.41
C ALA A 98 10.47 6.77 2.73
N GLN A 99 9.82 7.05 3.86
CA GLN A 99 10.22 6.56 5.19
C GLN A 99 9.53 5.25 5.60
N LEU A 100 8.56 4.76 4.82
CA LEU A 100 7.91 3.48 5.12
C LEU A 100 8.88 2.30 4.89
N PRO A 101 8.78 1.22 5.71
CA PRO A 101 9.62 0.04 5.55
C PRO A 101 9.29 -0.67 4.23
N ARG A 102 10.30 -0.83 3.36
CA ARG A 102 10.15 -1.51 2.06
C ARG A 102 10.46 -2.99 2.15
N GLU A 103 9.61 -3.80 1.54
CA GLU A 103 9.83 -5.23 1.37
C GLU A 103 10.66 -5.50 0.10
N GLY A 104 11.55 -6.50 0.15
CA GLY A 104 12.28 -6.99 -1.03
C GLY A 104 13.34 -6.03 -1.60
N LYS A 105 14.29 -5.59 -0.77
CA LYS A 105 15.46 -4.77 -1.15
C LYS A 105 16.16 -5.23 -2.43
#